data_AF-A0A9W7PEK5-F1
#
_entry.id   AF-A0A9W7PEK5-F1
#
_cell.length_a   1.000
_cell.length_b   1.000
_cell.length_c   1.000
_cell.angle_alpha   90.00
_cell.angle_beta   90.00
_cell.angle_gamma   90.00
#
_symmetry.space_group_name_H-M   'P 1'
#
loop_
_entity.id
_entity.type
_entity.pdbx_description
1 polymer ?
#
loop_
_entity_poly.entity_id
_entity_poly.type
_entity_poly.pdbx_seq_one_letter_code
_entity_poly.pdbx_strand_id
1 'polypeptide(L)'
;MKNATVQIALAVTKFSAQKGWSDEEFWEAIELLRFNKEDARQTAIEKLDAIQVTYDSTNDYPIMLKVDHVAEVLGISQRKAYDIMDQKGFPLVKIGRKKVVPRDAFFNWLEKGVSA
;
A
#
# COMPACT_ATOMS: atom_id res chain seq x y z
N MET A 1 -26.20 4.06 5.35
CA MET A 1 -26.08 3.21 6.56
C MET A 1 -26.46 1.77 6.20
N LYS A 2 -25.74 0.75 6.69
CA LYS A 2 -26.02 -0.65 6.33
C LYS A 2 -27.29 -1.11 7.07
N ASN A 3 -28.23 -1.76 6.37
CA ASN A 3 -29.53 -2.21 6.87
C ASN A 3 -29.47 -2.92 8.25
N ALA A 4 -28.43 -3.73 8.49
CA ALA A 4 -28.19 -4.41 9.77
C ALA A 4 -27.97 -3.46 10.98
N THR A 5 -27.31 -2.31 10.81
CA THR A 5 -27.07 -1.36 11.91
C THR A 5 -28.38 -0.74 12.40
N VAL A 6 -29.32 -0.48 11.48
CA VAL A 6 -30.63 0.08 11.81
C VAL A 6 -31.49 -0.94 12.54
N GLN A 7 -31.47 -2.21 12.10
CA GLN A 7 -32.20 -3.30 12.77
C GLN A 7 -31.66 -3.57 14.19
N ILE A 8 -30.34 -3.51 14.38
CA ILE A 8 -29.72 -3.68 15.70
C ILE A 8 -30.08 -2.51 16.63
N ALA A 9 -29.99 -1.27 16.16
CA ALA A 9 -30.39 -0.10 16.96
C ALA A 9 -31.86 -0.16 17.40
N LEU A 10 -32.74 -0.61 16.49
CA LEU A 10 -34.16 -0.81 16.79
C LEU A 10 -34.41 -1.96 17.77
N ALA A 11 -33.60 -3.01 17.73
CA ALA A 11 -33.67 -4.09 18.70
C ALA A 11 -33.22 -3.64 20.10
N VAL A 12 -32.16 -2.82 20.20
CA VAL A 12 -31.65 -2.28 21.46
C VAL A 12 -32.64 -1.30 22.10
N THR A 13 -33.29 -0.43 21.31
CA THR A 13 -34.34 0.47 21.83
C THR A 13 -35.53 -0.32 22.37
N LYS A 14 -35.98 -1.34 21.62
CA LYS A 14 -37.10 -2.19 22.05
C LYS A 14 -36.74 -3.01 23.30
N PHE A 15 -35.51 -3.47 23.42
CA PHE A 15 -35.02 -4.23 24.56
C PHE A 15 -34.83 -3.36 25.80
N SER A 16 -34.29 -2.15 25.64
CA SER A 16 -34.17 -1.14 26.71
C SER A 16 -35.54 -0.81 27.31
N ALA A 17 -36.54 -0.54 26.47
CA ALA A 17 -37.91 -0.25 26.92
C ALA A 17 -38.56 -1.41 27.70
N GLN A 18 -38.18 -2.66 27.41
CA GLN A 18 -38.68 -3.84 28.12
C GLN A 18 -37.95 -4.10 29.45
N LYS A 19 -36.69 -3.68 29.56
CA LYS A 19 -35.84 -3.87 30.74
C LYS A 19 -35.78 -2.66 31.67
N GLY A 20 -36.36 -1.53 31.27
CA GLY A 20 -36.43 -0.31 32.07
C GLY A 20 -35.08 0.36 32.25
N TRP A 21 -34.23 0.33 31.22
CA TRP A 21 -32.91 0.97 31.27
C TRP A 21 -33.03 2.48 31.44
N SER A 22 -32.02 3.09 32.07
CA SER A 22 -31.90 4.54 32.11
C SER A 22 -31.47 5.08 30.74
N ASP A 23 -31.73 6.36 30.49
CA ASP A 23 -31.30 7.02 29.24
C ASP A 23 -29.77 6.99 29.08
N GLU A 24 -29.01 6.99 30.18
CA GLU A 24 -27.54 6.91 30.18
C GLU A 24 -27.05 5.54 29.71
N GLU A 25 -27.61 4.45 30.26
CA GLU A 25 -27.27 3.08 29.83
C GLU A 25 -27.65 2.83 28.36
N PHE A 26 -28.74 3.45 27.91
CA PHE A 26 -29.16 3.40 26.51
C PHE A 26 -28.16 4.11 25.59
N TRP A 27 -27.73 5.33 25.93
CA TRP A 27 -26.77 6.08 25.11
C TRP A 27 -25.38 5.47 25.11
N GLU A 28 -24.91 4.91 26.23
CA GLU A 28 -23.65 4.14 26.29
C GLU A 28 -23.67 2.93 25.34
N ALA A 29 -24.77 2.17 25.33
CA ALA A 29 -24.90 1.02 24.44
C ALA A 29 -24.89 1.42 22.95
N ILE A 30 -25.53 2.55 22.61
CA ILE A 30 -25.48 3.11 21.25
C ILE A 30 -24.08 3.64 20.92
N GLU A 31 -23.37 4.19 21.91
CA GLU A 31 -21.98 4.63 21.76
C GLU A 31 -21.03 3.48 21.45
N LEU A 32 -21.15 2.38 22.19
CA LEU A 32 -20.37 1.16 21.96
C LEU A 32 -20.62 0.57 20.58
N LEU A 33 -21.87 0.62 20.08
CA LEU A 33 -22.20 0.17 18.72
C LEU A 33 -21.61 1.08 17.64
N ARG A 34 -21.49 2.38 17.91
CA ARG A 34 -20.85 3.34 17.01
C ARG A 34 -19.33 3.08 16.96
N PHE A 35 -18.71 2.96 18.12
CA PHE A 35 -17.27 2.75 18.29
C PHE A 35 -16.76 1.46 17.64
N ASN A 36 -17.46 0.33 17.80
CA ASN A 36 -17.03 -1.00 17.33
C ASN A 36 -17.02 -1.16 15.79
N LYS A 37 -17.58 -0.22 15.02
CA LYS A 37 -17.57 -0.24 13.55
C LYS A 37 -16.43 0.58 12.94
N GLU A 38 -15.96 1.59 13.67
CA GLU A 38 -14.78 2.36 13.30
C GLU A 38 -13.50 1.60 13.65
N ASP A 39 -13.42 0.94 14.82
CA ASP A 39 -12.17 0.33 15.30
C ASP A 39 -11.67 -0.86 14.48
N ALA A 40 -12.52 -1.78 14.04
CA ALA A 40 -12.04 -2.91 13.24
C ALA A 40 -11.46 -2.47 11.88
N ARG A 41 -11.91 -1.32 11.37
CA ARG A 41 -11.37 -0.71 10.14
C ARG A 41 -10.14 0.11 10.44
N GLN A 42 -10.18 0.93 11.48
CA GLN A 42 -9.10 1.81 11.87
C GLN A 42 -7.89 1.01 12.36
N THR A 43 -8.09 -0.01 13.21
CA THR A 43 -7.03 -0.93 13.66
C THR A 43 -6.47 -1.77 12.51
N ALA A 44 -7.27 -2.20 11.54
CA ALA A 44 -6.74 -2.94 10.38
C ALA A 44 -5.95 -2.02 9.44
N ILE A 45 -6.41 -0.78 9.22
CA ILE A 45 -5.72 0.23 8.40
C ILE A 45 -4.44 0.70 9.11
N GLU A 46 -4.48 1.00 10.40
CA GLU A 46 -3.29 1.35 11.19
C GLU A 46 -2.30 0.19 11.27
N LYS A 47 -2.77 -1.05 11.35
CA LYS A 47 -1.91 -2.24 11.32
C LYS A 47 -1.35 -2.52 9.93
N LEU A 48 -1.97 -2.02 8.85
CA LEU A 48 -1.43 -2.04 7.50
C LEU A 48 -0.42 -0.89 7.28
N ASP A 49 -0.70 0.30 7.79
CA ASP A 49 0.18 1.48 7.70
C ASP A 49 1.40 1.39 8.64
N ALA A 50 1.29 0.65 9.76
CA ALA A 50 2.39 0.37 10.69
C ALA A 50 3.26 -0.82 10.29
N ILE A 51 2.87 -1.59 9.26
CA ILE A 51 3.82 -2.49 8.59
C ILE A 51 4.79 -1.57 7.87
N GLN A 52 6.01 -1.47 8.42
CA GLN A 52 7.12 -0.90 7.69
C GLN A 52 7.28 -1.74 6.42
N VAL A 53 6.76 -1.25 5.29
CA VAL A 53 6.95 -1.89 4.00
C VAL A 53 8.41 -1.68 3.62
N THR A 54 9.26 -2.48 4.23
CA THR A 54 10.62 -2.71 3.78
C THR A 54 10.47 -3.56 2.54
N TYR A 55 10.31 -2.90 1.40
CA TYR A 55 10.56 -3.55 0.13
C TYR A 55 12.04 -3.95 0.17
N ASP A 56 12.32 -5.24 0.39
CA ASP A 56 13.56 -5.86 -0.09
C ASP A 56 13.48 -5.85 -1.64
N SER A 57 13.56 -4.64 -2.18
CA SER A 57 13.26 -4.24 -3.57
C SER A 57 14.24 -4.83 -4.58
N THR A 58 15.29 -5.49 -4.10
CA THR A 58 16.33 -6.09 -4.93
C THR A 58 15.98 -7.50 -5.39
N ASN A 59 15.10 -8.25 -4.71
CA ASN A 59 14.87 -9.67 -5.04
C ASN A 59 13.62 -9.95 -5.90
N ASP A 60 12.70 -9.00 -6.04
CA ASP A 60 11.46 -9.18 -6.80
C ASP A 60 11.64 -8.98 -8.32
N TYR A 61 12.75 -8.40 -8.75
CA TYR A 61 13.04 -8.17 -10.16
C TYR A 61 13.93 -9.26 -10.77
N PRO A 62 13.73 -9.62 -12.06
CA PRO A 62 14.57 -10.60 -12.73
C PRO A 62 16.03 -10.13 -12.82
N ILE A 63 16.96 -11.10 -12.92
CA ILE A 63 18.42 -10.85 -13.03
C ILE A 63 18.75 -9.86 -14.16
N MET A 64 17.99 -9.93 -15.25
CA MET A 64 18.07 -9.00 -16.37
C MET A 64 16.80 -8.15 -16.43
N LEU A 65 16.97 -6.85 -16.21
CA LEU A 65 15.90 -5.87 -16.30
C LEU A 65 15.66 -5.48 -17.76
N LYS A 66 14.38 -5.35 -18.11
CA LYS A 66 13.93 -4.71 -19.34
C LYS A 66 13.69 -3.23 -19.08
N VAL A 67 13.46 -2.47 -20.14
CA VAL A 67 13.08 -1.05 -20.03
C VAL A 67 11.86 -0.84 -19.13
N ASP A 68 10.90 -1.77 -19.13
CA ASP A 68 9.69 -1.70 -18.31
C ASP A 68 10.04 -1.70 -16.83
N HIS A 69 10.92 -2.61 -16.40
CA HIS A 69 11.36 -2.67 -15.00
C HIS A 69 12.18 -1.43 -14.62
N VAL A 70 13.03 -0.91 -15.52
CA VAL A 70 13.80 0.32 -15.27
C VAL A 70 12.87 1.52 -15.11
N ALA A 71 11.84 1.63 -15.95
CA ALA A 71 10.84 2.68 -15.87
C ALA A 71 10.05 2.61 -14.55
N GLU A 72 9.67 1.40 -14.14
CA GLU A 72 8.97 1.13 -12.89
C GLU A 72 9.81 1.50 -11.67
N VAL A 73 11.05 1.01 -11.58
CA VAL A 73 11.94 1.27 -10.43
C VAL A 73 12.28 2.76 -10.30
N LEU A 74 12.40 3.48 -11.42
CA LEU A 74 12.67 4.92 -11.42
C LEU A 74 11.42 5.80 -11.31
N GLY A 75 10.22 5.21 -11.43
CA GLY A 75 8.95 5.97 -11.47
C GLY A 75 8.83 6.93 -12.67
N ILE A 76 9.39 6.58 -13.83
CA ILE A 76 9.41 7.43 -15.04
C ILE A 76 8.71 6.76 -16.22
N SER A 77 8.44 7.54 -17.29
CA SER A 77 7.91 6.96 -18.53
C SER A 77 8.94 6.07 -19.23
N GLN A 78 8.48 5.03 -19.93
CA GLN A 78 9.35 4.14 -20.73
C GLN A 78 10.23 4.92 -21.72
N ARG A 79 9.71 6.01 -22.31
CA ARG A 79 10.49 6.87 -23.21
C ARG A 79 11.67 7.50 -22.48
N LYS A 80 11.45 8.03 -21.28
CA LYS A 80 12.52 8.62 -20.48
C LYS A 80 13.51 7.56 -19.99
N ALA A 81 13.03 6.35 -19.68
CA ALA A 81 13.89 5.22 -19.35
C ALA A 81 14.81 4.84 -20.53
N TYR A 82 14.30 4.84 -21.77
CA TYR A 82 15.14 4.64 -22.96
C TYR A 82 16.22 5.72 -23.10
N ASP A 83 15.87 6.99 -22.87
CA ASP A 83 16.84 8.08 -22.93
C ASP A 83 17.98 7.86 -21.92
N ILE A 84 17.64 7.44 -20.69
CA ILE A 84 18.62 7.13 -19.63
C ILE A 84 19.46 5.90 -19.98
N MET A 85 18.82 4.84 -20.49
CA MET A 85 19.51 3.61 -20.88
C MET A 85 20.55 3.85 -21.98
N ASP A 86 20.36 4.87 -22.83
CA ASP A 86 21.31 5.26 -23.88
C ASP A 86 22.38 6.27 -23.41
N GLN A 87 22.35 6.71 -22.15
CA GLN A 87 23.39 7.57 -21.60
C GLN A 87 24.71 6.83 -21.42
N LYS A 88 25.82 7.57 -21.59
CA LYS A 88 27.15 7.04 -21.32
C LYS A 88 27.30 6.76 -19.83
N GLY A 89 27.79 5.57 -19.48
CA GLY A 89 28.00 5.14 -18.10
C GLY A 89 26.83 4.39 -17.48
N PHE A 90 25.69 4.26 -18.18
CA PHE A 90 24.60 3.40 -17.76
C PHE A 90 24.96 1.91 -18.00
N PRO A 91 24.62 0.97 -17.10
CA PRO A 91 24.98 -0.45 -17.20
C PRO A 91 24.14 -1.22 -18.23
N LEU A 92 24.18 -0.79 -19.49
CA LEU A 92 23.43 -1.39 -20.59
C LEU A 92 24.17 -2.57 -21.23
N VAL A 93 23.48 -3.69 -21.40
CA VAL A 93 23.93 -4.83 -22.20
C VAL A 93 23.05 -4.97 -23.44
N LYS A 94 23.67 -5.02 -24.62
CA LYS A 94 22.98 -5.20 -25.91
C LYS A 94 23.17 -6.64 -26.39
N ILE A 95 22.07 -7.39 -26.50
CA ILE A 95 22.06 -8.75 -27.05
C ILE A 95 21.28 -8.71 -28.35
N GLY A 96 22.00 -8.59 -29.48
CA GLY A 96 21.40 -8.34 -30.79
C GLY A 96 20.61 -7.02 -30.80
N ARG A 97 19.29 -7.11 -31.00
CA ARG A 97 18.38 -5.95 -30.98
C ARG A 97 17.81 -5.62 -29.59
N LYS A 98 18.01 -6.49 -28.60
CA LYS A 98 17.45 -6.32 -27.25
C LYS A 98 18.41 -5.51 -26.38
N LYS A 99 17.87 -4.51 -25.67
CA LYS A 99 18.55 -3.79 -24.60
C LYS A 99 18.10 -4.37 -23.26
N VAL A 100 19.05 -4.89 -22.48
CA VAL A 100 18.81 -5.46 -21.16
C VAL A 100 19.83 -4.88 -20.18
N VAL A 101 19.46 -4.88 -18.90
CA VAL A 101 20.26 -4.24 -17.86
C VAL A 101 20.45 -5.25 -16.73
N PRO A 102 21.69 -5.60 -16.36
CA PRO A 102 21.91 -6.46 -15.20
C PRO A 102 21.41 -5.75 -13.94
N ARG A 103 20.53 -6.42 -13.21
CA ARG A 103 19.86 -5.86 -12.03
C ARG A 103 20.86 -5.32 -11.01
N ASP A 104 21.86 -6.11 -10.64
CA ASP A 104 22.82 -5.74 -9.61
C ASP A 104 23.67 -4.53 -10.07
N ALA A 105 24.00 -4.47 -11.37
CA ALA A 105 24.73 -3.34 -11.93
C ALA A 105 23.89 -2.04 -11.96
N PHE A 106 22.58 -2.17 -12.19
CA PHE A 106 21.65 -1.04 -12.17
C PHE A 106 21.52 -0.42 -10.79
N PHE A 107 21.36 -1.22 -9.73
CA PHE A 107 21.31 -0.71 -8.37
C PHE A 107 22.65 -0.11 -7.93
N ASN A 108 23.77 -0.74 -8.26
CA ASN A 108 25.10 -0.15 -8.05
C ASN A 108 25.29 1.19 -8.78
N TRP A 109 24.70 1.35 -9.96
CA TRP A 109 24.72 2.62 -10.69
C TRP A 109 23.86 3.70 -9.99
N LEU A 110 22.70 3.32 -9.44
CA LEU A 110 21.86 4.22 -8.66
C LEU A 110 22.55 4.73 -7.39
N GLU A 111 23.16 3.84 -6.62
CA GLU A 111 23.88 4.20 -5.39
C GLU A 111 25.00 5.22 -5.66
N LYS A 112 25.75 5.03 -6.75
CA LYS A 112 26.80 5.97 -7.18
C LYS A 112 26.26 7.35 -7.56
N GLY A 113 25.03 7.43 -8.07
CA GLY A 113 24.40 8.69 -8.44
C GLY A 113 23.91 9.52 -7.26
N VAL A 114 23.67 8.89 -6.10
CA VAL A 114 23.17 9.56 -4.88
C VAL A 114 24.30 10.21 -4.06
N SER A 115 25.57 9.87 -4.34
CA SER A 115 26.74 10.35 -3.59
C SER A 115 27.28 11.73 -4.01
N ALA A 116 26.47 12.58 -4.65
CA ALA A 116 26.89 13.89 -5.19
C ALA A 116 26.26 15.06 -4.44
#